data_AF-A0A0H2X698-F1
#
_entry.id   AF-A0A0H2X698-F1
#
_cell.length_a   1.000
_cell.length_b   1.000
_cell.length_c   1.000
_cell.angle_alpha   90.00
_cell.angle_beta   90.00
_cell.angle_gamma   90.00
#
_symmetry.space_group_name_H-M   'P 1'
#
loop_
_entity.id
_entity.type
_entity.pdbx_description
1 polymer ?
#
loop_
_entity_poly.entity_id
_entity_poly.type
_entity_poly.pdbx_seq_one_letter_code
_entity_poly.pdbx_strand_id
1 'polypeptide(L)'
;MNPQRTLVNKVSLSSRSRQRGAVLYVALIMLILLALLGISAMQVAGMQEKMASNYRAVNRAFQQAEGVVRNGEASVEAISNRTALPTGSTVTSASIKRGCDDGFDPVLWAREQTSIEATNVRQIDQCIEGEASIGMGPPMDSASPIFQITGVSVDDETNASSRSAIDTVFKL
;
A
#
# COMPACT_ATOMS: atom_id res chain seq x y z
N MET A 1 91.71 -36.80 -53.60
CA MET A 1 90.66 -35.89 -54.11
C MET A 1 89.77 -35.46 -52.96
N ASN A 2 89.53 -34.15 -52.91
CA ASN A 2 88.46 -33.31 -52.33
C ASN A 2 87.12 -33.97 -51.85
N PRO A 3 86.29 -33.25 -51.07
CA PRO A 3 85.72 -33.70 -49.81
C PRO A 3 84.18 -33.72 -49.91
N GLN A 4 83.45 -34.06 -48.85
CA GLN A 4 82.06 -33.60 -48.74
C GLN A 4 81.76 -33.06 -47.35
N ARG A 5 81.42 -31.76 -47.39
CA ARG A 5 80.73 -30.97 -46.37
C ARG A 5 79.47 -31.69 -45.90
N THR A 6 79.31 -31.85 -44.59
CA THR A 6 77.99 -32.06 -43.98
C THR A 6 77.62 -30.86 -43.13
N LEU A 7 76.52 -30.23 -43.55
CA LEU A 7 75.95 -29.00 -43.05
C LEU A 7 75.47 -29.16 -41.61
N VAL A 8 76.03 -28.37 -40.69
CA VAL A 8 75.50 -28.23 -39.34
C VAL A 8 74.16 -27.49 -39.44
N ASN A 9 73.07 -28.20 -39.13
CA ASN A 9 71.71 -27.69 -39.16
C ASN A 9 71.53 -26.70 -37.99
N LYS A 10 71.42 -25.40 -38.27
CA LYS A 10 71.09 -24.39 -37.26
C LYS A 10 69.62 -24.53 -36.89
N VAL A 11 69.33 -25.13 -35.73
CA VAL A 11 67.98 -25.08 -35.13
C VAL A 11 67.70 -23.63 -34.73
N SER A 12 66.92 -22.93 -35.56
CA SER A 12 66.40 -21.61 -35.24
C SER A 12 65.29 -21.77 -34.20
N LEU A 13 65.62 -21.52 -32.93
CA LEU A 13 64.63 -21.34 -31.87
C LEU A 13 63.91 -20.01 -32.14
N SER A 14 62.77 -20.09 -32.82
CA SER A 14 61.89 -18.95 -33.04
C SER A 14 61.51 -18.34 -31.69
N SER A 15 61.98 -17.12 -31.45
CA SER A 15 61.58 -16.28 -30.33
C SER A 15 60.05 -16.10 -30.38
N ARG A 16 59.33 -16.71 -29.44
CA ARG A 16 57.90 -16.42 -29.24
C ARG A 16 57.78 -14.93 -28.92
N SER A 17 57.23 -14.16 -29.85
CA SER A 17 56.88 -12.77 -29.60
C SER A 17 55.92 -12.73 -28.40
N ARG A 18 56.39 -12.14 -27.31
CA ARG A 18 55.59 -11.95 -26.11
C ARG A 18 54.60 -10.84 -26.39
N GLN A 19 53.40 -11.20 -26.83
CA GLN A 19 52.25 -10.29 -26.83
C GLN A 19 51.94 -9.88 -25.38
N ARG A 20 52.48 -8.72 -24.96
CA ARG A 20 52.29 -8.13 -23.64
C ARG A 20 51.61 -6.78 -23.85
N GLY A 21 50.28 -6.74 -23.84
CA GLY A 21 49.55 -5.47 -23.91
C GLY A 21 48.04 -5.57 -24.15
N ALA A 22 47.58 -6.55 -24.93
CA ALA A 22 46.16 -6.64 -25.31
C ALA A 22 45.22 -7.04 -24.16
N VAL A 23 45.70 -7.86 -23.21
CA VAL A 23 44.87 -8.38 -22.10
C VAL A 23 44.36 -7.27 -21.19
N LEU A 24 45.18 -6.27 -20.87
CA LEU A 24 44.76 -5.16 -20.02
C LEU A 24 43.62 -4.36 -20.66
N TYR A 25 43.71 -4.12 -21.97
CA TYR A 25 42.70 -3.36 -22.71
C TYR A 25 41.36 -4.10 -22.77
N VAL A 26 41.39 -5.39 -23.08
CA VAL A 26 40.19 -6.24 -23.08
C VAL A 26 39.57 -6.33 -21.68
N ALA A 27 40.39 -6.51 -20.64
CA ALA A 27 39.91 -6.53 -19.26
C ALA A 27 39.22 -5.22 -18.86
N LEU A 28 39.78 -4.07 -19.26
CA LEU A 28 39.20 -2.75 -18.97
C LEU A 28 37.87 -2.55 -19.69
N ILE A 29 37.78 -2.95 -20.96
CA ILE A 29 36.50 -2.94 -21.71
C ILE A 29 35.47 -3.81 -20.98
N MET A 30 35.83 -5.03 -20.61
CA MET A 30 34.91 -5.93 -19.91
C MET A 30 34.46 -5.38 -18.55
N LEU A 31 35.37 -4.78 -17.78
CA LEU A 31 35.01 -4.12 -16.52
C LEU A 31 34.03 -2.96 -16.73
N ILE A 32 34.23 -2.12 -17.76
CA ILE A 32 33.30 -1.05 -18.08
C ILE A 32 31.92 -1.60 -18.46
N LEU A 33 31.88 -2.65 -19.29
CA LEU A 33 30.62 -3.29 -19.66
C LEU A 33 29.87 -3.83 -18.44
N LEU A 34 30.57 -4.55 -17.55
CA LEU A 34 29.98 -5.05 -16.31
C LEU A 34 29.50 -3.92 -15.39
N ALA A 35 30.25 -2.82 -15.30
CA ALA A 35 29.85 -1.67 -14.51
C ALA A 35 28.56 -1.03 -15.06
N LEU A 36 28.46 -0.84 -16.37
CA LEU A 36 27.24 -0.31 -17.01
C LEU A 36 26.03 -1.22 -16.81
N LEU A 37 26.22 -2.53 -16.95
CA LEU A 37 25.17 -3.52 -16.65
C LEU A 37 24.75 -3.44 -15.18
N GLY A 38 25.71 -3.35 -14.26
CA GLY A 38 25.45 -3.18 -12.83
C GLY A 38 24.61 -1.94 -12.53
N ILE A 39 24.95 -0.79 -13.11
CA ILE A 39 24.19 0.46 -12.93
C ILE A 39 22.76 0.31 -13.47
N SER A 40 22.59 -0.28 -14.65
CA SER A 40 21.26 -0.50 -15.23
C SER A 40 20.39 -1.41 -14.36
N ALA A 41 20.97 -2.49 -13.80
CA ALA A 41 20.27 -3.39 -12.90
C ALA A 41 19.86 -2.69 -11.59
N MET A 42 20.74 -1.85 -11.02
CA MET A 42 20.44 -1.06 -9.81
C MET A 42 19.30 -0.07 -10.05
N GLN A 43 19.22 0.55 -11.22
CA GLN A 43 18.11 1.46 -11.56
C GLN A 43 16.76 0.72 -11.58
N VAL A 44 16.73 -0.47 -12.20
CA VAL A 44 15.51 -1.30 -12.22
C VAL A 44 15.12 -1.74 -10.81
N ALA A 45 16.08 -2.22 -10.02
CA ALA A 45 15.84 -2.61 -8.63
C ALA A 45 15.30 -1.43 -7.80
N GLY A 46 15.86 -0.23 -7.97
CA GLY A 46 15.36 0.97 -7.28
C GLY A 46 13.93 1.37 -7.68
N MET A 47 13.54 1.18 -8.95
CA MET A 47 12.15 1.37 -9.37
C MET A 47 11.21 0.33 -8.73
N GLN A 48 11.64 -0.93 -8.68
CA GLN A 48 10.87 -2.01 -8.05
C GLN A 48 10.70 -1.78 -6.55
N GLU A 49 11.73 -1.29 -5.86
CA GLU A 49 11.66 -0.94 -4.44
C GLU A 49 10.66 0.19 -4.20
N LYS A 50 10.66 1.25 -5.01
CA LYS A 50 9.67 2.33 -4.91
C LYS A 50 8.25 1.83 -5.15
N MET A 51 8.05 0.97 -6.14
CA MET A 51 6.73 0.37 -6.40
C MET A 51 6.28 -0.52 -5.23
N ALA A 52 7.18 -1.36 -4.70
CA ALA A 52 6.89 -2.21 -3.54
C ALA A 52 6.57 -1.38 -2.29
N SER A 53 7.29 -0.29 -2.08
CA SER A 53 7.05 0.66 -0.98
C SER A 53 5.67 1.30 -1.09
N ASN A 54 5.32 1.86 -2.26
CA ASN A 54 4.00 2.46 -2.49
C ASN A 54 2.86 1.44 -2.32
N TYR A 55 3.04 0.23 -2.88
CA TYR A 55 2.04 -0.84 -2.74
C TYR A 55 1.83 -1.23 -1.27
N ARG A 56 2.91 -1.30 -0.49
CA ARG A 56 2.85 -1.57 0.95
C ARG A 56 2.16 -0.44 1.72
N ALA A 57 2.43 0.81 1.38
CA ALA A 57 1.78 1.97 2.01
C ALA A 57 0.27 1.95 1.79
N VAL A 58 -0.18 1.78 0.54
CA VAL A 58 -1.62 1.70 0.20
C VAL A 58 -2.31 0.56 0.93
N ASN A 59 -1.72 -0.65 0.92
CA ASN A 59 -2.31 -1.80 1.60
C ASN A 59 -2.39 -1.61 3.11
N ARG A 60 -1.38 -0.96 3.70
CA ARG A 60 -1.39 -0.65 5.13
C ARG A 60 -2.49 0.36 5.47
N ALA A 61 -2.63 1.43 4.70
CA ALA A 61 -3.72 2.39 4.89
C ALA A 61 -5.10 1.74 4.76
N PHE A 62 -5.25 0.80 3.81
CA PHE A 62 -6.49 0.04 3.66
C PHE A 62 -6.79 -0.86 4.86
N GLN A 63 -5.80 -1.63 5.33
CA GLN A 63 -5.95 -2.48 6.52
C GLN A 63 -6.27 -1.68 7.78
N GLN A 64 -5.66 -0.51 7.93
CA GLN A 64 -6.00 0.38 9.04
C GLN A 64 -7.43 0.89 8.91
N ALA A 65 -7.83 1.38 7.73
CA ALA A 65 -9.21 1.82 7.48
C ALA A 65 -10.24 0.69 7.72
N GLU A 66 -9.90 -0.56 7.40
CA GLU A 66 -10.75 -1.72 7.72
C GLU A 66 -10.87 -1.90 9.24
N GLY A 67 -9.77 -1.74 9.97
CA GLY A 67 -9.78 -1.75 11.44
C GLY A 67 -10.66 -0.65 12.04
N VAL A 68 -10.60 0.57 11.48
CA VAL A 68 -11.44 1.72 11.87
C VAL A 68 -12.92 1.38 11.70
N VAL A 69 -13.30 0.89 10.52
CA VAL A 69 -14.70 0.56 10.22
C VAL A 69 -15.19 -0.61 11.09
N ARG A 70 -14.40 -1.68 11.26
CA ARG A 70 -14.73 -2.80 12.14
C ARG A 70 -14.89 -2.36 13.60
N ASN A 71 -14.06 -1.42 14.07
CA ASN A 71 -14.22 -0.85 15.40
C ASN A 71 -15.52 -0.01 15.50
N GLY A 72 -15.86 0.72 14.44
CA GLY A 72 -17.15 1.41 14.30
C GLY A 72 -18.34 0.46 14.38
N GLU A 73 -18.30 -0.67 13.67
CA GLU A 73 -19.33 -1.73 13.70
C GLU A 73 -19.51 -2.29 15.12
N ALA A 74 -18.41 -2.69 15.78
CA ALA A 74 -18.45 -3.19 17.15
C ALA A 74 -18.96 -2.12 18.14
N SER A 75 -18.66 -0.84 17.88
CA SER A 75 -19.12 0.27 18.71
C SER A 75 -20.63 0.49 18.56
N VAL A 76 -21.18 0.46 17.34
CA VAL A 76 -22.63 0.60 17.14
C VAL A 76 -23.40 -0.60 17.69
N GLU A 77 -22.84 -1.81 17.59
CA GLU A 77 -23.39 -3.01 18.21
C GLU A 77 -23.44 -2.87 19.74
N ALA A 78 -22.32 -2.45 20.35
CA ALA A 78 -22.26 -2.23 21.79
C ALA A 78 -23.22 -1.13 22.27
N ILE A 79 -23.37 -0.06 21.49
CA ILE A 79 -24.32 1.03 21.78
C ILE A 79 -25.77 0.51 21.72
N SER A 80 -26.11 -0.27 20.69
CA SER A 80 -27.44 -0.86 20.54
C SER A 80 -27.77 -1.84 21.68
N ASN A 81 -26.79 -2.67 22.06
CA ASN A 81 -26.92 -3.64 23.15
C ASN A 81 -26.73 -3.03 24.56
N ARG A 82 -26.46 -1.71 24.66
CA ARG A 82 -26.19 -1.01 25.93
C ARG A 82 -25.06 -1.64 26.75
N THR A 83 -24.04 -2.15 26.08
CA THR A 83 -22.83 -2.75 26.68
C THR A 83 -21.65 -1.78 26.67
N ALA A 84 -20.53 -2.19 27.29
CA ALA A 84 -19.30 -1.41 27.26
C ALA A 84 -18.75 -1.27 25.83
N LEU A 85 -18.25 -0.08 25.49
CA LEU A 85 -17.62 0.19 24.20
C LEU A 85 -16.29 -0.56 24.06
N PRO A 86 -15.93 -0.97 22.83
CA PRO A 86 -14.62 -1.56 22.57
C PRO A 86 -13.50 -0.55 22.82
N THR A 87 -12.31 -1.05 23.19
CA THR A 87 -11.12 -0.22 23.35
C THR A 87 -10.80 0.51 22.04
N GLY A 88 -10.48 1.81 22.13
CA GLY A 88 -10.18 2.63 20.95
C GLY A 88 -11.41 3.09 20.18
N SER A 89 -12.62 2.92 20.73
CA SER A 89 -13.85 3.42 20.10
C SER A 89 -13.80 4.94 19.88
N THR A 90 -13.94 5.35 18.62
CA THR A 90 -14.11 6.75 18.20
C THR A 90 -15.58 7.13 18.06
N VAL A 91 -16.50 6.19 18.32
CA VAL A 91 -17.95 6.32 18.12
C VAL A 91 -18.67 6.26 19.47
N THR A 92 -19.56 7.21 19.72
CA THR A 92 -20.43 7.24 20.90
C THR A 92 -21.89 7.36 20.46
N SER A 93 -22.83 7.14 21.38
CA SER A 93 -24.27 7.29 21.07
C SER A 93 -24.65 8.70 20.58
N ALA A 94 -23.86 9.72 20.90
CA ALA A 94 -24.04 11.09 20.44
C ALA A 94 -23.46 11.34 19.03
N SER A 95 -22.50 10.54 18.56
CA SER A 95 -21.89 10.71 17.24
C SER A 95 -22.66 10.02 16.10
N ILE A 96 -23.67 9.19 16.43
CA ILE A 96 -24.53 8.53 15.45
C ILE A 96 -25.56 9.53 14.93
N LYS A 97 -25.45 9.90 13.65
CA LYS A 97 -26.42 10.75 12.98
C LYS A 97 -27.66 9.93 12.59
N ARG A 98 -28.83 10.34 13.07
CA ARG A 98 -30.13 9.75 12.73
C ARG A 98 -30.89 10.75 11.86
N GLY A 99 -30.81 10.58 10.55
CA GLY A 99 -31.44 11.49 9.60
C GLY A 99 -31.08 11.16 8.15
N CYS A 100 -32.02 11.44 7.24
CA CYS A 100 -31.92 11.04 5.83
C CYS A 100 -31.50 12.18 4.89
N ASP A 101 -31.73 13.43 5.30
CA ASP A 101 -31.53 14.63 4.47
C ASP A 101 -30.30 15.45 4.88
N ASP A 102 -29.20 14.80 5.27
CA ASP A 102 -27.96 15.47 5.66
C ASP A 102 -26.99 15.73 4.48
N GLY A 103 -27.35 15.32 3.26
CA GLY A 103 -26.54 15.51 2.06
C GLY A 103 -25.16 14.85 2.13
N PHE A 104 -25.00 13.81 2.96
CA PHE A 104 -23.72 13.17 3.18
C PHE A 104 -23.20 12.44 1.93
N ASP A 105 -22.00 12.84 1.48
CA ASP A 105 -21.22 12.16 0.45
C ASP A 105 -19.95 11.57 1.10
N PRO A 106 -19.77 10.23 1.11
CA PRO A 106 -18.64 9.60 1.78
C PRO A 106 -17.30 9.95 1.11
N VAL A 107 -17.28 10.23 -0.19
CA VAL A 107 -16.06 10.60 -0.93
C VAL A 107 -15.65 12.03 -0.60
N LEU A 108 -16.59 12.98 -0.56
CA LEU A 108 -16.28 14.36 -0.19
C LEU A 108 -15.86 14.46 1.27
N TRP A 109 -16.61 13.84 2.18
CA TRP A 109 -16.27 13.80 3.60
C TRP A 109 -14.87 13.20 3.85
N ALA A 110 -14.54 12.08 3.19
CA ALA A 110 -13.24 11.45 3.34
C ALA A 110 -12.07 12.33 2.85
N ARG A 111 -12.29 13.11 1.79
CA ARG A 111 -11.28 14.04 1.24
C ARG A 111 -11.03 15.25 2.14
N GLU A 112 -12.05 15.69 2.87
CA GLU A 112 -11.95 16.82 3.81
C GLU A 112 -11.24 16.44 5.10
N GLN A 113 -11.14 15.14 5.41
CA GLN A 113 -10.53 14.69 6.63
C GLN A 113 -9.02 14.97 6.65
N THR A 114 -8.51 15.55 7.74
CA THR A 114 -7.07 15.81 7.94
C THR A 114 -6.44 14.98 9.06
N SER A 115 -7.26 14.29 9.85
CA SER A 115 -6.77 13.42 10.93
C SER A 115 -6.19 12.10 10.40
N ILE A 116 -5.38 11.47 11.26
CA ILE A 116 -4.83 10.12 11.07
C ILE A 116 -5.94 9.08 10.88
N GLU A 117 -6.99 9.19 11.70
CA GLU A 117 -8.18 8.36 11.62
C GLU A 117 -9.43 9.23 11.84
N ALA A 118 -10.52 8.91 11.15
CA ALA A 118 -11.84 9.43 11.46
C ALA A 118 -12.93 8.45 11.09
N THR A 119 -14.04 8.52 11.81
CA THR A 119 -15.23 7.70 11.58
C THR A 119 -16.46 8.58 11.55
N ASN A 120 -17.32 8.36 10.58
CA ASN A 120 -18.66 8.94 10.50
C ASN A 120 -19.66 7.80 10.50
N VAL A 121 -20.63 7.86 11.41
CA VAL A 121 -21.66 6.84 11.55
C VAL A 121 -23.02 7.48 11.37
N ARG A 122 -23.79 6.92 10.43
CA ARG A 122 -25.15 7.33 10.13
C ARG A 122 -26.07 6.12 10.31
N GLN A 123 -27.18 6.30 11.01
CA GLN A 123 -28.24 5.31 11.06
C GLN A 123 -29.22 5.64 9.95
N ILE A 124 -29.41 4.71 9.02
CA ILE A 124 -30.12 4.90 7.75
C ILE A 124 -31.35 4.00 7.61
N ASP A 125 -31.76 3.29 8.67
CA ASP A 125 -32.97 2.46 8.69
C ASP A 125 -34.21 3.26 8.25
N GLN A 126 -34.34 4.49 8.74
CA GLN A 126 -35.46 5.38 8.39
C GLN A 126 -35.39 5.96 6.97
N CYS A 127 -34.27 5.77 6.28
CA CYS A 127 -33.99 6.35 4.97
C CYS A 127 -34.26 5.38 3.82
N ILE A 128 -34.61 4.14 4.13
CA ILE A 128 -34.98 3.11 3.16
C ILE A 128 -36.51 3.13 3.02
N GLU A 129 -37.00 3.30 1.79
CA GLU A 129 -38.43 3.36 1.48
C GLU A 129 -39.17 2.10 2.00
N GLY A 130 -40.17 2.29 2.86
CA GLY A 130 -40.99 1.22 3.43
C GLY A 130 -40.96 1.07 4.96
N GLU A 131 -39.98 1.66 5.64
CA GLU A 131 -39.88 1.65 7.12
C GLU A 131 -40.10 3.03 7.79
N ALA A 132 -40.35 4.08 7.00
CA ALA A 132 -40.58 5.41 7.52
C ALA A 132 -41.89 5.46 8.34
N SER A 133 -41.78 5.73 9.65
CA SER A 133 -42.94 5.96 10.51
C SER A 133 -43.67 7.22 10.02
N ILE A 134 -44.86 7.06 9.43
CA ILE A 134 -45.71 8.18 9.06
C ILE A 134 -46.24 8.80 10.36
N GLY A 135 -45.51 9.75 10.94
CA GLY A 135 -45.97 10.65 12.00
C GLY A 135 -46.10 10.09 13.43
N MET A 136 -45.63 8.87 13.72
CA MET A 136 -45.68 8.28 15.08
C MET A 136 -44.43 8.50 15.94
N GLY A 137 -43.46 9.27 15.43
CA GLY A 137 -42.14 9.41 16.06
C GLY A 137 -41.28 8.16 15.84
N PRO A 138 -39.95 8.30 15.95
CA PRO A 138 -39.04 7.18 15.77
C PRO A 138 -39.26 6.15 16.89
N PRO A 139 -39.21 4.83 16.61
CA PRO A 139 -39.10 3.84 17.67
C PRO A 139 -37.85 4.14 18.50
N MET A 140 -37.95 4.00 19.83
CA MET A 140 -36.80 4.24 20.71
C MET A 140 -35.71 3.16 20.58
N ASP A 141 -36.09 1.98 20.08
CA ASP A 141 -35.20 0.87 19.71
C ASP A 141 -35.75 0.22 18.42
N SER A 142 -35.06 0.42 17.29
CA SER A 142 -35.32 -0.34 16.06
C SER A 142 -34.83 -1.78 16.28
N ALA A 143 -35.61 -2.79 15.89
CA ALA A 143 -35.24 -4.20 16.11
C ALA A 143 -34.04 -4.66 15.28
N SER A 144 -33.80 -4.02 14.13
CA SER A 144 -32.65 -4.26 13.25
C SER A 144 -32.19 -2.97 12.57
N PRO A 145 -31.52 -2.06 13.30
CA PRO A 145 -31.04 -0.80 12.73
C PRO A 145 -29.97 -1.07 11.66
N ILE A 146 -29.99 -0.25 10.62
CA ILE A 146 -29.00 -0.27 9.54
C ILE A 146 -28.15 0.97 9.69
N PHE A 147 -26.83 0.77 9.73
CA PHE A 147 -25.82 1.82 9.84
C PHE A 147 -25.02 1.92 8.55
N GLN A 148 -24.77 3.13 8.10
CA GLN A 148 -23.69 3.43 7.17
C GLN A 148 -22.49 3.93 7.98
N ILE A 149 -21.35 3.29 7.80
CA ILE A 149 -20.11 3.58 8.53
C ILE A 149 -19.05 3.93 7.50
N THR A 150 -18.60 5.18 7.53
CA THR A 150 -17.51 5.67 6.69
C THR A 150 -16.29 5.92 7.58
N GLY A 151 -15.20 5.19 7.32
CA GLY A 151 -13.94 5.31 8.03
C GLY A 151 -12.83 5.78 7.11
N VAL A 152 -11.95 6.65 7.61
CA VAL A 152 -10.70 7.03 6.96
C VAL A 152 -9.55 6.67 7.87
N SER A 153 -8.48 6.15 7.26
CA SER A 153 -7.20 5.97 7.94
C SER A 153 -6.02 6.22 7.00
N VAL A 154 -4.83 6.39 7.57
CA VAL A 154 -3.58 6.61 6.86
C VAL A 154 -2.68 5.38 6.96
N ASP A 155 -1.51 5.35 6.33
CA ASP A 155 -0.56 4.25 6.49
C ASP A 155 0.34 4.39 7.73
N ASP A 156 0.71 5.61 8.11
CA ASP A 156 1.58 5.89 9.26
C ASP A 156 1.13 7.13 10.02
N GLU A 157 1.11 7.06 11.36
CA GLU A 157 0.62 8.14 12.23
C GLU A 157 1.54 9.36 12.26
N THR A 158 2.83 9.18 11.96
CA THR A 158 3.87 10.22 12.06
C THR A 158 4.26 10.79 10.70
N ASN A 159 4.18 9.98 9.64
CA ASN A 159 4.51 10.38 8.29
C ASN A 159 3.65 9.64 7.26
N ALA A 160 2.37 10.03 7.20
CA ALA A 160 1.42 9.48 6.26
C ALA A 160 1.85 9.74 4.81
N SER A 161 2.05 8.65 4.04
CA SER A 161 2.35 8.67 2.61
C SER A 161 1.17 8.19 1.76
N SER A 162 0.21 7.50 2.37
CA SER A 162 -0.99 6.97 1.74
C SER A 162 -2.20 7.10 2.66
N ARG A 163 -3.39 7.18 2.06
CA ARG A 163 -4.67 7.30 2.77
C ARG A 163 -5.72 6.42 2.11
N SER A 164 -6.57 5.82 2.92
CA SER A 164 -7.68 4.99 2.46
C SER A 164 -8.96 5.40 3.15
N ALA A 165 -10.06 5.33 2.41
CA ALA A 165 -11.42 5.53 2.90
C ALA A 165 -12.23 4.27 2.60
N ILE A 166 -12.99 3.80 3.57
CA ILE A 166 -13.89 2.66 3.44
C ILE A 166 -15.28 3.12 3.88
N ASP A 167 -16.26 2.86 3.03
CA ASP A 167 -17.68 3.07 3.34
C ASP A 167 -18.39 1.73 3.32
N THR A 168 -19.15 1.44 4.37
CA THR A 168 -19.84 0.17 4.55
C THR A 168 -21.26 0.40 5.03
N VAL A 169 -22.14 -0.55 4.70
CA VAL A 169 -23.48 -0.63 5.27
C VAL A 169 -23.53 -1.88 6.15
N PHE A 170 -23.81 -1.68 7.43
CA PHE A 170 -23.84 -2.70 8.47
C PHE A 170 -25.24 -2.80 9.05
N LYS A 171 -25.78 -4.01 9.14
CA LYS A 171 -27.10 -4.29 9.70
C LYS A 171 -26.94 -5.15 10.94
N LEU A 172 -27.56 -4.73 12.05
CA LEU A 172 -27.70 -5.52 13.28
C LEU A 172 -28.83 -6.55 13.18
#